data_AF-A0A7R9I7N4-F1
#
_entry.id   AF-A0A7R9I7N4-F1
#
_cell.length_a   1.000
_cell.length_b   1.000
_cell.length_c   1.000
_cell.angle_alpha   90.00
_cell.angle_beta   90.00
_cell.angle_gamma   90.00
#
_symmetry.space_group_name_H-M   'P 1'
#
loop_
_entity.id
_entity.type
_entity.pdbx_description
1 polymer ?
#
loop_
_entity_poly.entity_id
_entity_poly.type
_entity_poly.pdbx_seq_one_letter_code
_entity_poly.pdbx_strand_id
1 'polypeptide(L)'
;MYFLSGSGLLQTLVTWSWILVTASFFFGLIGINGAHHHPDVFMDGDTPREDADWGLGQLDTLRDRPDIQSNLFLALTQFGHHALHHLFPTVDHSRLEKLYPIMMETCKEFGIEYEEKSIWDMLRGQFQQLARTTPNPHPPGYKPRAEE
;
A
#
# COMPACT_ATOMS: atom_id res chain seq x y z
N MET A 1 -8.68 22.81 24.87
CA MET A 1 -7.84 22.46 26.03
C MET A 1 -7.81 23.61 27.02
N TYR A 2 -7.11 24.72 26.78
CA TYR A 2 -6.97 25.85 27.73
C TYR A 2 -8.26 26.29 28.46
N PHE A 3 -9.30 26.72 27.73
CA PHE A 3 -10.53 27.26 28.33
C PHE A 3 -11.42 26.24 29.06
N LEU A 4 -11.24 24.94 28.79
CA LEU A 4 -12.10 23.88 29.32
C LEU A 4 -11.42 23.04 30.39
N SER A 5 -10.09 23.04 30.45
CA SER A 5 -9.31 22.19 31.37
C SER A 5 -8.79 22.92 32.60
N GLY A 6 -8.85 24.26 32.64
CA GLY A 6 -8.21 25.07 33.69
C GLY A 6 -6.68 24.98 33.68
N SER A 7 -6.08 24.39 32.65
CA SER A 7 -4.63 24.22 32.52
C SER A 7 -3.94 25.54 32.18
N GLY A 8 -2.68 25.70 32.61
CA GLY A 8 -1.87 26.87 32.24
C GLY A 8 -1.64 26.98 30.73
N LEU A 9 -1.36 28.19 30.25
CA LEU A 9 -1.13 28.45 28.82
C LEU A 9 0.06 27.64 28.28
N LEU A 10 1.19 27.65 29.00
CA LEU A 10 2.38 26.90 28.61
C LEU A 10 2.12 25.39 28.53
N GLN A 11 1.43 24.83 29.54
CA GLN A 11 1.05 23.42 29.54
C GLN A 11 0.17 23.09 28.33
N THR A 12 -0.80 23.95 28.02
CA THR A 12 -1.68 23.76 26.85
C THR A 12 -0.86 23.76 25.56
N LEU A 13 0.05 24.73 25.38
CA LEU A 13 0.87 24.82 24.18
C LEU A 13 1.78 23.60 24.03
N VAL A 14 2.40 23.14 25.12
CA VAL A 14 3.24 21.92 25.11
C VAL A 14 2.42 20.70 24.73
N THR A 15 1.26 20.48 25.34
CA THR A 15 0.39 19.35 25.00
C THR A 15 -0.10 19.42 23.56
N TRP A 16 -0.48 20.60 23.07
CA TRP A 16 -0.90 20.79 21.68
C TRP A 16 0.23 20.50 20.69
N SER A 17 1.43 21.02 20.95
CA SER A 17 2.61 20.72 20.12
C SER A 17 2.94 19.24 20.11
N TRP A 18 2.82 18.55 21.25
CA TRP A 18 3.00 17.09 21.32
C TRP A 18 1.99 16.35 20.45
N ILE A 19 0.70 16.69 20.55
CA ILE A 19 -0.35 16.08 19.72
C ILE A 19 -0.02 16.28 18.24
N LEU A 20 0.36 17.50 17.84
CA LEU A 20 0.71 17.79 16.45
C LEU A 20 1.92 17.01 15.98
N VAL A 21 3.03 17.03 16.72
CA VAL A 21 4.26 16.33 16.33
C VAL A 21 4.00 14.83 16.20
N THR A 22 3.31 14.23 17.16
CA THR A 22 2.99 12.80 17.13
C THR A 22 2.04 12.46 15.97
N ALA A 23 0.96 13.21 15.79
CA ALA A 23 0.00 12.98 14.70
C ALA A 23 0.67 13.17 13.32
N SER A 24 1.47 14.23 13.14
CA SER A 24 2.22 14.48 11.91
C SER A 24 3.26 13.42 11.63
N PHE A 25 3.96 12.91 12.65
CA PHE A 25 4.92 11.82 12.49
C PHE A 25 4.23 10.56 11.96
N PHE A 26 3.13 10.13 12.59
CA PHE A 26 2.40 8.95 12.12
C PHE A 26 1.74 9.16 10.76
N PHE A 27 1.11 10.31 10.52
CA PHE A 27 0.54 10.63 9.22
C PHE A 27 1.61 10.60 8.11
N GLY A 28 2.79 11.17 8.38
CA GLY A 28 3.94 11.13 7.47
C GLY A 28 4.42 9.70 7.24
N LEU A 29 4.62 8.92 8.30
CA LEU A 29 5.06 7.52 8.19
C LEU A 29 4.10 6.69 7.34
N ILE A 30 2.80 6.83 7.55
CA ILE A 30 1.75 6.11 6.83
C ILE A 30 1.68 6.56 5.36
N GLY A 31 1.65 7.88 5.13
CA GLY A 31 1.54 8.44 3.78
C GLY A 31 2.77 8.15 2.93
N ILE A 32 3.95 8.09 3.54
CA ILE A 32 5.20 7.71 2.89
C ILE A 32 5.19 6.21 2.58
N ASN A 33 4.79 5.34 3.52
CA ASN A 33 4.85 3.88 3.34
C ASN A 33 3.67 3.24 2.58
N GLY A 34 2.74 4.00 2.01
CA GLY A 34 1.57 3.44 1.30
C GLY A 34 1.92 2.26 0.38
N ALA A 35 0.95 1.37 0.13
CA ALA A 35 1.13 0.06 -0.54
C ALA A 35 1.60 0.12 -2.03
N HIS A 36 2.12 1.26 -2.47
CA HIS A 36 2.48 1.60 -3.85
C HIS A 36 3.98 1.77 -4.10
N HIS A 37 4.83 1.75 -3.07
CA HIS A 37 6.25 2.11 -3.23
C HIS A 37 7.17 0.90 -3.07
N HIS A 38 7.41 0.17 -4.15
CA HIS A 38 8.31 -0.98 -4.18
C HIS A 38 8.90 -1.17 -5.61
N PRO A 39 10.15 -1.63 -5.80
CA PRO A 39 10.73 -1.83 -7.14
C PRO A 39 10.00 -2.86 -8.00
N ASP A 40 9.36 -3.84 -7.35
CA ASP A 40 8.59 -4.91 -7.99
C ASP A 40 7.16 -4.50 -8.41
N VAL A 41 6.71 -3.28 -8.07
CA VAL A 41 5.42 -2.75 -8.56
C VAL A 41 5.68 -1.75 -9.68
N PHE A 42 4.71 -1.66 -10.60
CA PHE A 42 4.75 -0.69 -11.68
C PHE A 42 4.70 0.73 -11.15
N MET A 43 5.68 1.54 -11.57
CA MET A 43 5.77 2.96 -11.28
C MET A 43 5.81 3.75 -12.59
N ASP A 44 5.29 4.98 -12.56
CA ASP A 44 5.33 5.84 -13.75
C ASP A 44 6.78 6.00 -14.25
N GLY A 45 6.94 5.90 -15.57
CA GLY A 45 8.23 5.82 -16.26
C GLY A 45 8.76 4.41 -16.50
N ASP A 46 8.27 3.38 -15.81
CA ASP A 46 8.61 1.98 -16.08
C ASP A 46 7.99 1.50 -17.39
N THR A 47 8.47 0.36 -17.90
CA THR A 47 7.85 -0.29 -19.05
C THR A 47 6.47 -0.81 -18.64
N PRO A 48 5.38 -0.34 -19.27
CA PRO A 48 4.03 -0.78 -18.91
C PRO A 48 3.78 -2.19 -19.43
N ARG A 49 2.77 -2.85 -18.85
CA ARG A 49 2.16 -4.06 -19.42
C ARG A 49 1.69 -3.79 -20.87
N GLU A 50 1.87 -4.77 -21.75
CA GLU A 50 1.58 -4.62 -23.19
C GLU A 50 0.08 -4.64 -23.51
N ASP A 51 -0.68 -5.42 -22.74
CA ASP A 51 -2.13 -5.52 -22.81
C ASP A 51 -2.78 -4.43 -21.94
N ALA A 52 -3.98 -3.97 -22.30
CA ALA A 52 -4.69 -2.93 -21.56
C ALA A 52 -5.70 -3.48 -20.53
N ASP A 53 -5.44 -4.67 -19.97
CA ASP A 53 -6.25 -5.24 -18.89
C ASP A 53 -6.22 -4.35 -17.66
N TRP A 54 -7.41 -3.87 -17.29
CA TRP A 54 -7.60 -2.94 -16.19
C TRP A 54 -7.37 -3.60 -14.83
N GLY A 55 -7.81 -4.85 -14.65
CA GLY A 55 -7.74 -5.56 -13.38
C GLY A 55 -6.29 -5.86 -13.01
N LEU A 56 -5.53 -6.40 -13.97
CA LEU A 56 -4.10 -6.60 -13.80
C LEU A 56 -3.36 -5.26 -13.63
N GLY A 57 -3.76 -4.22 -14.36
CA GLY A 57 -3.23 -2.87 -14.14
C GLY A 57 -3.41 -2.35 -12.71
N GLN A 58 -4.51 -2.70 -12.03
CA GLN A 58 -4.67 -2.35 -10.60
C GLN A 58 -3.65 -3.12 -9.73
N LEU A 59 -3.49 -4.43 -9.97
CA LEU A 59 -2.58 -5.30 -9.21
C LEU A 59 -1.10 -5.00 -9.45
N ASP A 60 -0.76 -4.51 -10.63
CA ASP A 60 0.61 -4.18 -11.02
C ASP A 60 1.18 -3.02 -10.20
N THR A 61 0.34 -2.11 -9.70
CA THR A 61 0.76 -0.87 -9.04
C THR A 61 0.89 -0.97 -7.52
N LEU A 62 0.66 -2.14 -6.93
CA LEU A 62 0.65 -2.30 -5.48
C LEU A 62 1.06 -3.69 -5.02
N ARG A 63 1.38 -3.81 -3.73
CA ARG A 63 1.42 -5.10 -3.03
C ARG A 63 0.67 -4.98 -1.72
N ASP A 64 -0.19 -5.95 -1.48
CA ASP A 64 -0.91 -6.04 -0.23
C ASP A 64 -0.01 -6.51 0.91
N ARG A 65 -0.38 -6.12 2.13
CA ARG A 65 0.38 -6.35 3.37
C ARG A 65 -0.45 -7.16 4.35
N PRO A 66 -0.24 -8.49 4.44
CA PRO A 66 -1.04 -9.37 5.30
C PRO A 66 -1.06 -8.92 6.77
N ASP A 67 0.08 -8.40 7.25
CA ASP A 67 0.24 -7.86 8.60
C ASP A 67 -0.79 -6.74 8.91
N ILE A 68 -1.08 -5.88 7.93
CA ILE A 68 -2.02 -4.76 8.05
C ILE A 68 -3.47 -5.22 7.89
N GLN A 69 -3.71 -6.18 7.02
CA GLN A 69 -5.04 -6.64 6.64
C GLN A 69 -5.72 -7.50 7.70
N SER A 70 -4.93 -8.16 8.55
CA SER A 70 -5.42 -9.03 9.63
C SER A 70 -6.29 -8.34 10.68
N ASN A 71 -6.38 -6.99 10.64
CA ASN A 71 -7.12 -6.20 11.61
C ASN A 71 -7.82 -5.02 10.93
N LEU A 72 -9.14 -4.89 11.12
CA LEU A 72 -9.93 -3.82 10.49
C LEU A 72 -9.45 -2.41 10.86
N PHE A 73 -9.04 -2.16 12.10
CA PHE A 73 -8.54 -0.84 12.51
C PHE A 73 -7.23 -0.51 11.79
N LEU A 74 -6.31 -1.47 11.67
CA LEU A 74 -5.09 -1.28 10.89
C LEU A 74 -5.40 -1.11 9.41
N ALA A 75 -6.29 -1.94 8.84
CA ALA A 75 -6.68 -1.80 7.44
C ALA A 75 -7.24 -0.41 7.11
N LEU A 76 -8.10 0.14 7.98
CA LEU A 76 -8.67 1.48 7.81
C LEU A 76 -7.67 2.63 8.00
N THR A 77 -6.68 2.45 8.88
CA THR A 77 -5.72 3.52 9.22
C THR A 77 -4.40 3.44 8.46
N GLN A 78 -4.12 2.31 7.80
CA GLN A 78 -2.85 2.02 7.13
C GLN A 78 -3.01 1.63 5.67
N PHE A 79 -4.19 1.79 5.05
CA PHE A 79 -4.46 1.36 3.66
C PHE A 79 -4.28 -0.16 3.48
N GLY A 80 -5.02 -0.94 4.26
CA GLY A 80 -5.16 -2.39 4.07
C GLY A 80 -6.19 -2.71 3.00
N HIS A 81 -6.15 -3.96 2.53
CA HIS A 81 -6.99 -4.48 1.44
C HIS A 81 -6.89 -3.65 0.15
N HIS A 82 -5.69 -3.18 -0.17
CA HIS A 82 -5.48 -2.13 -1.16
C HIS A 82 -5.76 -2.63 -2.57
N ALA A 83 -5.41 -3.89 -2.86
CA ALA A 83 -5.76 -4.53 -4.13
C ALA A 83 -7.27 -4.53 -4.37
N LEU A 84 -8.04 -5.02 -3.39
CA LEU A 84 -9.49 -5.10 -3.48
C LEU A 84 -10.16 -3.73 -3.38
N HIS A 85 -9.54 -2.76 -2.71
CA HIS A 85 -10.01 -1.38 -2.72
C HIS A 85 -9.95 -0.79 -4.13
N HIS A 86 -8.87 -1.04 -4.89
CA HIS A 86 -8.79 -0.57 -6.29
C HIS A 86 -9.74 -1.32 -7.22
N LEU A 87 -9.91 -2.63 -7.01
CA LEU A 87 -10.84 -3.44 -7.82
C LEU A 87 -12.31 -3.13 -7.51
N PHE A 88 -12.64 -2.83 -6.25
CA PHE A 88 -14.01 -2.62 -5.77
C PHE A 88 -14.11 -1.41 -4.83
N PRO A 89 -13.85 -0.18 -5.32
CA PRO A 89 -13.72 1.02 -4.47
C PRO A 89 -15.01 1.42 -3.76
N THR A 90 -16.16 0.92 -4.21
CA THR A 90 -17.47 1.18 -3.62
C THR A 90 -17.85 0.18 -2.53
N VAL A 91 -17.10 -0.91 -2.37
CA VAL A 91 -17.33 -1.89 -1.31
C VAL A 91 -16.69 -1.38 -0.02
N ASP A 92 -17.43 -1.47 1.08
CA ASP A 92 -16.93 -1.06 2.38
C ASP A 92 -15.71 -1.90 2.81
N HIS A 93 -14.70 -1.25 3.39
CA HIS A 93 -13.44 -1.91 3.78
C HIS A 93 -13.66 -3.06 4.78
N SER A 94 -14.69 -3.02 5.62
CA SER A 94 -15.03 -4.13 6.53
C SER A 94 -15.56 -5.38 5.82
N ARG A 95 -15.79 -5.29 4.51
CA ARG A 95 -16.29 -6.38 3.66
C ARG A 95 -15.27 -6.91 2.67
N LEU A 96 -14.21 -6.14 2.37
CA LEU A 96 -13.22 -6.50 1.34
C LEU A 96 -12.55 -7.85 1.63
N GLU A 97 -12.23 -8.17 2.89
CA GLU A 97 -11.64 -9.46 3.28
C GLU A 97 -12.40 -10.67 2.69
N LYS A 98 -13.72 -10.58 2.59
CA LYS A 98 -14.58 -11.67 2.10
C LYS A 98 -14.42 -11.94 0.59
N LEU A 99 -13.80 -11.03 -0.15
CA LEU A 99 -13.60 -11.16 -1.60
C LEU A 99 -12.26 -11.80 -1.97
N TYR A 100 -11.29 -11.90 -1.03
CA TYR A 100 -10.01 -12.54 -1.31
C TYR A 100 -10.14 -13.97 -1.84
N PRO A 101 -10.99 -14.87 -1.29
CA PRO A 101 -11.12 -16.22 -1.83
C PRO A 101 -11.47 -16.23 -3.32
N ILE A 102 -12.38 -15.35 -3.74
CA ILE A 102 -12.83 -15.23 -5.14
C ILE A 102 -11.72 -14.60 -5.99
N MET A 103 -11.04 -13.56 -5.49
CA MET A 103 -9.92 -12.93 -6.20
C MET A 103 -8.79 -13.95 -6.45
N MET A 104 -8.42 -14.72 -5.43
CA MET A 104 -7.36 -15.73 -5.53
C MET A 104 -7.72 -16.87 -6.46
N GLU A 105 -8.98 -17.33 -6.43
CA GLU A 105 -9.50 -18.31 -7.40
C GLU A 105 -9.45 -17.76 -8.82
N THR A 106 -9.88 -16.52 -9.02
CA THR A 106 -9.82 -15.84 -10.32
C THR A 106 -8.37 -15.72 -10.80
N CYS A 107 -7.44 -15.23 -9.98
CA CYS A 107 -6.02 -15.17 -10.34
C CYS A 107 -5.50 -16.55 -10.80
N LYS A 108 -5.87 -17.63 -10.09
CA LYS A 108 -5.50 -18.99 -10.46
C LYS A 108 -6.08 -19.43 -11.81
N GLU A 109 -7.35 -19.13 -12.10
CA GLU A 109 -8.00 -19.44 -13.38
C GLU A 109 -7.27 -18.80 -14.57
N PHE A 110 -6.75 -17.58 -14.38
CA PHE A 110 -6.01 -16.84 -15.40
C PHE A 110 -4.48 -17.05 -15.34
N GLY A 111 -3.99 -17.95 -14.47
CA GLY A 111 -2.56 -18.23 -14.35
C GLY A 111 -1.73 -17.06 -13.80
N ILE A 112 -2.35 -16.19 -13.01
CA ILE A 112 -1.76 -15.01 -12.39
C ILE A 112 -1.29 -15.37 -10.98
N GLU A 113 -0.02 -15.06 -10.71
CA GLU A 113 0.55 -15.18 -9.37
C GLU A 113 0.30 -13.88 -8.61
N TYR A 114 -0.56 -13.94 -7.58
CA TYR A 114 -0.80 -12.81 -6.70
C TYR A 114 0.22 -12.83 -5.56
N GLU A 115 1.03 -11.77 -5.47
CA GLU A 115 2.10 -11.63 -4.48
C GLU A 115 1.72 -10.63 -3.40
N GLU A 116 1.99 -11.00 -2.15
CA GLU A 116 1.87 -10.15 -0.97
C GLU A 116 3.26 -9.90 -0.39
N LYS A 117 3.44 -8.76 0.28
CA LYS A 117 4.72 -8.40 0.92
C LYS A 117 4.52 -7.99 2.37
N SER A 118 5.48 -8.33 3.24
CA SER A 118 5.42 -7.87 4.63
C SER A 118 5.57 -6.35 4.71
N ILE A 119 5.15 -5.76 5.82
CA ILE A 119 5.35 -4.30 6.02
C ILE A 119 6.84 -3.91 5.98
N TRP A 120 7.73 -4.78 6.46
CA TRP A 120 9.17 -4.54 6.46
C TRP A 120 9.76 -4.59 5.05
N ASP A 121 9.30 -5.52 4.22
CA ASP A 121 9.70 -5.59 2.82
C ASP A 121 9.22 -4.35 2.06
N MET A 122 7.99 -3.90 2.31
CA MET A 122 7.46 -2.67 1.70
C MET A 122 8.24 -1.43 2.15
N LEU A 123 8.58 -1.30 3.44
CA LEU A 123 9.43 -0.22 3.96
C LEU A 123 10.81 -0.22 3.28
N ARG A 124 11.46 -1.37 3.17
CA ARG A 124 12.76 -1.49 2.50
C ARG A 124 12.65 -1.16 1.01
N GLY A 125 11.66 -1.74 0.34
CA GLY A 125 11.39 -1.55 -1.08
C GLY A 125 11.18 -0.08 -1.41
N GLN A 126 10.49 0.66 -0.55
CA GLN A 126 10.33 2.08 -0.75
C GLN A 126 11.67 2.83 -0.84
N PHE A 127 12.61 2.57 0.06
CA PHE A 127 13.94 3.21 -0.01
C PHE A 127 14.72 2.77 -1.24
N GLN A 128 14.59 1.51 -1.67
CA GLN A 128 15.18 1.02 -2.91
C GLN A 128 14.58 1.74 -4.13
N GLN A 129 13.27 1.95 -4.14
CA GLN A 129 12.56 2.68 -5.19
C GLN A 129 13.01 4.14 -5.26
N LEU A 130 13.19 4.81 -4.12
CA LEU A 130 13.71 6.18 -4.06
C LEU A 130 15.18 6.28 -4.52
N ALA A 131 15.98 5.24 -4.31
CA ALA A 131 17.38 5.20 -4.74
C ALA A 131 17.53 4.91 -6.25
N ARG A 132 16.46 4.47 -6.92
CA ARG A 132 16.48 4.10 -8.34
C ARG A 132 16.66 5.33 -9.23
N THR A 133 17.59 5.26 -10.17
CA THR A 133 17.89 6.35 -11.12
C THR A 133 17.49 6.02 -12.57
N THR A 134 17.09 4.78 -12.85
CA THR A 134 16.67 4.31 -14.16
C THR A 134 15.36 3.54 -14.06
N PRO A 135 14.42 3.71 -15.01
CA PRO A 135 13.18 2.92 -15.00
C PRO A 135 13.41 1.42 -15.15
N ASN A 136 12.43 0.62 -14.71
CA ASN A 136 12.40 -0.82 -14.94
C ASN A 136 12.07 -1.12 -16.41
N PRO A 137 12.97 -1.79 -17.16
CA PRO A 137 12.73 -2.14 -18.56
C PRO A 137 11.80 -3.35 -18.73
N HIS A 138 11.49 -4.06 -17.64
CA HIS A 138 10.66 -5.27 -17.68
C HIS A 138 9.22 -4.94 -17.31
N PRO A 139 8.23 -5.27 -18.16
CA PRO A 139 6.83 -5.07 -17.83
C PRO A 139 6.42 -5.97 -16.65
N PRO A 140 5.34 -5.62 -15.93
CA PRO A 140 4.76 -6.49 -14.92
C PRO A 140 4.48 -7.90 -15.46
N GLY A 141 4.78 -8.92 -14.67
CA GLY A 141 4.64 -10.33 -15.08
C GLY A 141 5.73 -10.85 -16.03
N TYR A 142 6.77 -10.06 -16.34
CA TYR A 142 7.90 -10.52 -17.15
C TYR A 142 8.59 -11.73 -16.50
N LYS A 143 8.57 -12.86 -17.21
CA LYS A 143 9.36 -14.05 -16.88
C LYS A 143 10.55 -14.10 -17.85
N PRO A 144 11.81 -14.04 -17.38
CA PRO A 144 12.95 -14.21 -18.27
C PRO A 144 12.80 -15.57 -18.97
N ARG A 145 13.02 -15.57 -20.29
CA ARG A 145 12.97 -16.80 -21.08
C ARG A 145 13.98 -17.77 -20.46
N ALA A 146 13.52 -18.98 -20.10
CA ALA A 146 14.44 -20.00 -19.60
C ALA A 146 15.54 -20.21 -20.64
N GLU A 147 16.80 -20.16 -20.23
CA GLU A 147 17.92 -20.50 -21.11
C GLU A 147 17.73 -21.98 -21.52
N GLU A 148 17.50 -22.21 -22.82
CA GLU A 148 17.42 -23.54 -23.43
C GLU A 148 18.80 -24.21 -23.54
#